data_AF-D5UCC0-F1
#
_entry.id   AF-D5UCC0-F1
#
_cell.length_a   1.000
_cell.length_b   1.000
_cell.length_c   1.000
_cell.angle_alpha   90.00
_cell.angle_beta   90.00
_cell.angle_gamma   90.00
#
_symmetry.space_group_name_H-M   'P 1'
#
loop_
_entity.id
_entity.type
_entity.pdbx_description
1 polymer ?
#
loop_
_entity_poly.entity_id
_entity_poly.type
_entity_poly.pdbx_seq_one_letter_code
_entity_poly.pdbx_strand_id
1 'polypeptide(L)'
;MHEQRVPGDVEGAPSSVEPDESVVVLGVDTTQHAQELLAEHVPLTLLVDLLTPSAPTSEEILVEEGLPEDAWWDERGEADTPDA
;
A
#
# COMPACT_ATOMS: atom_id res chain seq x y z
N MET A 1 -2.70 46.04 -15.19
CA MET A 1 -2.48 44.71 -15.79
C MET A 1 -1.20 44.19 -15.17
N HIS A 2 -1.32 43.25 -14.23
CA HIS A 2 -0.23 42.82 -13.35
C HIS A 2 0.64 41.78 -14.04
N GLU A 3 1.90 42.12 -14.32
CA GLU A 3 2.97 41.14 -14.48
C GLU A 3 3.70 41.08 -13.13
N GLN A 4 3.45 40.02 -12.36
CA GLN A 4 4.21 39.69 -11.16
C GLN A 4 4.75 38.27 -11.30
N ARG A 5 6.06 38.17 -11.51
CA ARG A 5 6.85 36.95 -11.38
C ARG A 5 6.95 36.62 -9.89
N VAL A 6 6.46 35.46 -9.47
CA VAL A 6 6.61 34.99 -8.08
C VAL A 6 7.95 34.26 -7.95
N PRO A 7 8.83 34.66 -7.02
CA PRO A 7 9.98 33.87 -6.60
C PRO A 7 9.66 33.12 -5.30
N GLY A 8 10.07 31.86 -5.21
CA GLY A 8 10.07 31.06 -3.99
C GLY A 8 8.98 30.01 -3.94
N ASP A 9 9.36 28.74 -4.03
CA ASP A 9 9.43 27.94 -2.80
C ASP A 9 10.45 26.82 -3.02
N VAL A 10 11.31 26.64 -2.03
CA VAL A 10 12.25 25.52 -1.98
C VAL A 10 11.44 24.23 -1.97
N GLU A 11 11.74 23.36 -2.93
CA GLU A 11 11.18 22.02 -3.07
C GLU A 11 11.07 21.37 -1.69
N GLY A 12 9.82 21.23 -1.24
CA GLY A 12 9.48 20.74 0.08
C GLY A 12 10.13 19.38 0.26
N ALA A 13 11.11 19.31 1.17
CA ALA A 13 11.62 18.05 1.67
C ALA A 13 10.42 17.16 2.01
N PRO A 14 10.31 15.93 1.47
CA PRO A 14 9.39 14.98 2.04
C PRO A 14 9.93 14.66 3.42
N SER A 15 9.26 15.26 4.41
CA SER A 15 9.39 14.96 5.83
C SER A 15 9.45 13.45 6.02
N SER A 16 10.47 13.03 6.77
CA SER A 16 10.71 11.71 7.32
C SER A 16 9.49 10.80 7.30
N VAL A 17 9.55 9.71 6.53
CA VAL A 17 8.58 8.61 6.61
C VAL A 17 8.73 8.00 8.00
N GLU A 18 7.75 8.28 8.85
CA GLU A 18 7.60 7.64 10.16
C GLU A 18 7.18 6.18 9.95
N PRO A 19 7.60 5.26 10.84
CA PRO A 19 7.40 3.83 10.65
C PRO A 19 5.91 3.48 10.55
N ASP A 20 5.64 2.67 9.54
CA ASP A 20 4.39 2.01 9.16
C ASP A 20 3.61 1.53 10.41
N GLU A 21 2.61 2.32 10.79
CA GLU A 21 1.54 1.85 11.67
C GLU A 21 0.85 0.72 10.90
N SER A 22 0.92 -0.49 11.45
CA SER A 22 0.18 -1.68 11.01
C SER A 22 -1.10 -1.26 10.29
N VAL A 23 -1.31 -1.65 9.03
CA VAL A 23 -2.53 -1.33 8.26
C VAL A 23 -3.74 -1.98 8.95
N VAL A 24 -4.21 -1.35 10.01
CA VAL A 24 -5.59 -1.42 10.43
C VAL A 24 -6.34 -0.67 9.34
N VAL A 25 -7.40 -1.28 8.82
CA VAL A 25 -8.41 -0.55 8.04
C VAL A 25 -9.09 0.45 9.00
N LEU A 26 -8.37 1.50 9.41
CA LEU A 26 -8.81 2.51 10.37
C LEU A 26 -9.78 3.43 9.65
N GLY A 27 -11.07 3.19 9.89
CA GLY A 27 -12.13 4.10 9.49
C GLY A 27 -13.26 3.43 8.71
N VAL A 28 -13.12 2.17 8.33
CA VAL A 28 -14.21 1.42 7.70
C VAL A 28 -14.89 0.57 8.76
N ASP A 29 -16.15 0.88 9.05
CA ASP A 29 -16.99 -0.01 9.84
C ASP A 29 -17.09 -1.35 9.08
N THR A 30 -16.49 -2.39 9.64
CA THR A 30 -16.37 -3.70 8.98
C THR A 30 -17.73 -4.32 8.67
N THR A 31 -18.75 -3.99 9.46
CA THR A 31 -20.12 -4.43 9.22
C THR A 31 -20.72 -3.69 8.04
N GLN A 32 -20.51 -2.37 7.94
CA GLN A 32 -20.95 -1.58 6.80
C GLN A 32 -20.27 -2.02 5.50
N HIS A 33 -18.97 -2.30 5.53
CA HIS A 33 -18.25 -2.77 4.36
C HIS A 33 -18.71 -4.14 3.89
N ALA A 34 -18.96 -5.07 4.82
CA ALA A 34 -19.54 -6.37 4.47
C ALA A 34 -20.93 -6.21 3.83
N GLN A 35 -21.75 -5.25 4.29
CA GLN A 35 -23.05 -4.96 3.69
C GLN A 35 -22.94 -4.39 2.27
N GLU A 36 -21.96 -3.52 2.01
CA GLU A 36 -21.68 -2.99 0.67
C GLU A 36 -21.29 -4.10 -0.30
N LEU A 37 -20.40 -5.01 0.11
CA LEU A 37 -20.01 -6.16 -0.71
C LEU A 37 -21.20 -7.09 -1.01
N LEU A 38 -22.10 -7.28 -0.03
CA LEU A 38 -23.33 -8.04 -0.23
C LEU A 38 -24.29 -7.35 -1.21
N ALA A 39 -24.38 -6.02 -1.17
CA ALA A 39 -25.17 -5.24 -2.12
C ALA A 39 -24.59 -5.31 -3.55
N GLU A 40 -23.26 -5.41 -3.67
CA GLU A 40 -22.53 -5.65 -4.92
C GLU A 40 -22.57 -7.14 -5.37
N HIS A 41 -23.40 -7.97 -4.74
CA HIS A 41 -23.57 -9.40 -5.04
C HIS A 41 -22.30 -10.24 -4.85
N VAL A 42 -21.37 -9.80 -4.01
CA VAL A 42 -20.27 -10.65 -3.56
C VAL A 42 -20.87 -11.79 -2.72
N PRO A 43 -20.63 -13.07 -3.10
CA PRO A 43 -21.15 -14.20 -2.35
C PRO A 43 -20.66 -14.20 -0.89
N LEU A 44 -21.57 -14.46 0.04
CA LEU A 44 -21.24 -14.64 1.47
C LEU A 44 -20.10 -15.63 1.70
N THR A 45 -20.00 -16.66 0.85
CA THR A 45 -18.94 -17.67 0.92
C THR A 45 -17.55 -17.09 0.66
N LEU A 46 -17.43 -16.07 -0.19
CA LEU A 46 -16.14 -15.40 -0.46
C LEU A 46 -15.77 -14.43 0.68
N LEU A 47 -16.77 -13.78 1.28
CA LEU A 47 -16.52 -12.92 2.45
C LEU A 47 -16.03 -13.73 3.65
N VAL A 48 -16.58 -14.94 3.86
CA VAL A 48 -16.10 -15.84 4.91
C VAL A 48 -14.65 -16.26 4.67
N ASP A 49 -14.28 -16.57 3.42
CA ASP A 49 -12.91 -16.95 3.06
C ASP A 49 -11.89 -15.85 3.40
N LEU A 50 -12.25 -14.57 3.16
CA LEU A 50 -11.42 -13.42 3.51
C LEU A 50 -11.32 -13.18 5.02
N LEU A 51 -12.37 -13.48 5.79
CA LEU A 51 -12.40 -13.29 7.25
C LEU A 51 -11.69 -14.40 8.02
N THR A 52 -11.56 -15.58 7.43
CA THR A 52 -10.83 -16.71 8.00
C THR A 52 -9.72 -17.16 7.05
N PRO A 53 -8.65 -16.36 6.91
CA PRO A 53 -7.53 -16.74 6.08
C PRO A 53 -6.93 -18.06 6.58
N SER A 54 -6.91 -19.07 5.70
CA SER A 54 -6.34 -20.39 5.99
C SER A 54 -4.86 -20.51 5.60
N ALA A 55 -4.29 -19.45 5.00
CA ALA A 55 -2.91 -19.37 4.58
C ALA A 55 -2.04 -18.64 5.63
N PRO A 56 -0.71 -18.88 5.66
CA PRO A 56 0.20 -18.11 6.51
C PRO A 56 0.11 -16.62 6.19
N THR A 57 0.39 -15.80 7.19
CA THR A 57 0.43 -14.34 7.03
C THR A 57 1.56 -13.95 6.07
N SER A 58 1.43 -12.77 5.44
CA SER A 58 2.51 -12.24 4.59
C SER A 58 3.84 -12.10 5.34
N GLU A 59 3.79 -11.82 6.65
CA GLU A 59 4.98 -11.74 7.51
C GLU A 59 5.67 -13.11 7.64
N GLU A 60 4.90 -14.17 7.92
CA GLU A 60 5.44 -15.54 8.00
C GLU A 60 6.07 -15.97 6.67
N ILE A 61 5.41 -15.68 5.55
CA ILE A 61 5.92 -15.98 4.21
C ILE A 61 7.25 -15.28 3.96
N LEU A 62 7.37 -13.99 4.32
CA LEU A 62 8.60 -13.22 4.16
C LEU A 62 9.74 -13.75 5.05
N VAL A 63 9.43 -14.30 6.23
CA VAL A 63 10.42 -14.93 7.10
C VAL A 63 10.91 -16.25 6.51
N GLU A 64 10.04 -17.03 5.88
CA GLU A 64 10.38 -18.33 5.29
C GLU A 64 11.13 -18.20 3.95
N GLU A 65 10.66 -17.33 3.06
CA GLU A 65 11.15 -17.21 1.68
C GLU A 65 12.14 -16.05 1.48
N GLY A 66 12.11 -15.04 2.36
CA GLY A 66 12.90 -13.82 2.21
C GLY A 66 12.30 -12.80 1.23
N LEU A 67 13.03 -11.70 1.01
CA LEU A 67 12.69 -10.73 -0.03
C LEU A 67 13.15 -11.25 -1.40
N PRO A 68 12.42 -10.98 -2.48
CA PRO A 68 12.88 -11.29 -3.82
C PRO A 68 14.13 -10.48 -4.17
N GLU A 69 14.96 -11.05 -5.03
CA GLU A 69 16.20 -10.42 -5.52
C GLU A 69 15.90 -9.11 -6.28
N ASP A 70 14.79 -9.09 -7.02
CA ASP A 70 14.32 -7.94 -7.79
C ASP A 70 13.00 -7.43 -7.20
N ALA A 71 13.09 -6.32 -6.47
CA ALA A 71 11.95 -5.67 -5.85
C ALA A 71 11.21 -4.83 -6.90
N TRP A 72 10.41 -5.48 -7.75
CA TRP A 72 9.62 -4.83 -8.83
C TRP A 72 8.66 -3.72 -8.35
N TRP A 73 8.41 -3.63 -7.05
CA TRP A 73 7.62 -2.58 -6.40
C TRP A 73 8.45 -1.38 -5.93
N ASP A 74 9.78 -1.49 -5.89
CA ASP A 74 10.67 -0.37 -5.57
C ASP A 74 11.08 0.31 -6.88
N GLU A 75 10.36 1.37 -7.24
CA GLU A 75 10.68 2.19 -8.43
C GLU A 75 12.07 2.84 -8.36
N ARG A 76 12.76 2.79 -7.21
CA ARG A 76 14.17 3.19 -7.10
C ARG A 76 15.16 2.14 -7.61
N GLY A 77 14.73 0.92 -7.91
CA GLY A 77 15.56 -0.15 -8.48
C GLY A 77 15.74 -0.09 -10.00
N GLU A 78 14.87 0.61 -10.73
CA GLU A 78 14.93 0.77 -12.20
C GLU A 78 16.07 1.73 -12.65
N ALA A 79 16.77 2.36 -11.70
CA ALA A 79 17.70 3.46 -11.96
C ALA A 79 19.17 3.15 -11.65
N ASP A 80 19.67 1.91 -11.75
CA ASP A 80 21.12 1.68 -11.75
C ASP A 80 21.55 0.36 -12.43
N THR A 81 21.52 0.32 -13.76
CA THR A 81 22.50 -0.47 -14.53
C THR A 81 22.98 0.31 -15.75
N PRO A 82 23.95 1.24 -15.60
CA PRO A 82 24.77 1.63 -16.74
C PRO A 82 25.68 0.46 -17.14
N ASP A 83 25.44 -0.06 -18.34
CA ASP A 83 26.34 -0.91 -19.13
C ASP A 83 27.75 -0.30 -19.14
N ALA A 84 28.76 -1.08 -18.72
CA ALA A 84 30.18 -0.76 -18.81
C ALA A 84 31.00 -2.00 -19.18
#